data_AF-A0A2U3QNX6-F1
#
_entry.id   AF-A0A2U3QNX6-F1
#
_cell.length_a   1.000
_cell.length_b   1.000
_cell.length_c   1.000
_cell.angle_alpha   90.00
_cell.angle_beta   90.00
_cell.angle_gamma   90.00
#
_symmetry.space_group_name_H-M   'P 1'
#
loop_
_entity.id
_entity.type
_entity.pdbx_description
1 polymer ?
#
loop_
_entity_poly.entity_id
_entity_poly.type
_entity_poly.pdbx_seq_one_letter_code
_entity_poly.pdbx_strand_id
1 'polypeptide(L)'
;MSYKYKGYFCLPSYSRIIQLWHGMLLPLVVLMHYLKGEETGIYYIDSTKLAICHNTRPSSNRVFNKISKIGKSSYGWFLGFKLHLIINKMCYR
;
A
#
# COMPACT_ATOMS: atom_id res chain seq x y z
N MET A 1 10.20 -2.38 -11.55
CA MET A 1 9.66 -1.02 -11.31
C MET A 1 10.65 -0.21 -10.45
N SER A 2 11.87 0.07 -10.95
CA SER A 2 12.93 0.72 -10.14
C SER A 2 13.74 1.81 -10.85
N TYR A 3 13.50 2.06 -12.15
CA TYR A 3 14.39 2.93 -12.94
C TYR A 3 13.89 4.38 -13.06
N LYS A 4 12.60 4.65 -12.80
CA LYS A 4 11.99 5.95 -13.15
C LYS A 4 12.07 7.03 -12.06
N TYR A 5 12.35 6.68 -10.79
CA TYR A 5 12.25 7.60 -9.64
C TYR A 5 13.48 7.64 -8.73
N LYS A 6 14.62 7.08 -9.19
CA LYS A 6 15.83 6.89 -8.38
C LYS A 6 16.45 8.20 -7.86
N GLY A 7 16.20 9.33 -8.54
CA GLY A 7 16.73 10.65 -8.17
C GLY A 7 15.82 11.50 -7.28
N TYR A 8 14.54 11.14 -7.11
CA TYR A 8 13.57 11.96 -6.37
C TYR A 8 13.33 11.49 -4.94
N PHE A 9 13.57 10.21 -4.67
CA PHE A 9 13.39 9.64 -3.35
C PHE A 9 14.61 8.79 -3.00
N CYS A 10 15.31 9.14 -1.93
CA CYS A 10 16.23 8.22 -1.25
C CYS A 10 15.42 7.08 -0.64
N LEU A 11 15.04 6.11 -1.47
CA LEU A 11 14.29 4.94 -1.05
C LEU A 11 15.12 4.18 0.00
N PRO A 12 14.60 3.99 1.23
CA PRO A 12 15.33 3.27 2.25
C PRO A 12 15.64 1.86 1.78
N SER A 13 16.84 1.37 2.09
CA SER A 13 17.19 -0.03 1.85
C SER A 13 16.22 -0.94 2.62
N TYR A 14 16.05 -2.18 2.16
CA TYR A 14 15.14 -3.14 2.79
C TYR A 14 15.41 -3.26 4.31
N SER A 15 16.69 -3.30 4.70
CA SER A 15 17.13 -3.32 6.10
C SER A 15 16.67 -2.08 6.88
N ARG A 16 16.71 -0.90 6.25
CA ARG A 16 16.25 0.36 6.86
C ARG A 16 14.72 0.39 7.01
N ILE A 17 13.97 -0.22 6.09
CA ILE A 17 12.51 -0.39 6.22
C ILE A 17 12.17 -1.26 7.44
N ILE A 18 12.91 -2.34 7.71
CA ILE A 18 12.68 -3.18 8.91
C ILE A 18 12.80 -2.35 10.19
N GLN A 19 13.78 -1.45 10.24
CA GLN A 19 14.01 -0.58 11.41
C GLN A 19 12.91 0.49 11.54
N LEU A 20 12.48 1.09 10.42
CA LEU A 20 11.49 2.17 10.40
C LEU A 20 10.04 1.71 10.48
N TRP A 21 9.78 0.41 10.30
CA TRP A 21 8.44 -0.18 10.27
C TRP A 21 7.54 0.27 11.42
N HIS A 22 8.06 0.34 12.65
CA HIS A 22 7.30 0.76 13.83
C HIS A 22 6.73 2.18 13.68
N GLY A 23 7.38 3.05 12.92
CA GLY A 23 6.93 4.41 12.62
C GLY A 23 6.10 4.54 11.34
N MET A 24 5.99 3.49 10.51
CA MET A 24 5.30 3.56 9.21
C MET A 24 3.77 3.50 9.29
N LEU A 25 3.21 3.08 10.43
CA LEU A 25 1.76 3.09 10.66
C LEU A 25 1.18 4.50 10.61
N LEU A 26 1.85 5.48 11.21
CA LEU A 26 1.42 6.88 11.23
C LEU A 26 1.31 7.47 9.81
N PRO A 27 2.35 7.40 8.95
CA PRO A 27 2.26 7.80 7.55
C PRO A 27 1.14 7.11 6.78
N LEU A 28 0.89 5.82 7.04
CA LEU A 28 -0.18 5.08 6.38
C LEU A 28 -1.56 5.63 6.78
N VAL A 29 -1.78 5.89 8.07
CA VAL A 29 -3.03 6.47 8.59
C VAL A 29 -3.23 7.87 8.03
N VAL A 30 -2.20 8.72 8.05
CA VAL A 30 -2.25 10.07 7.47
C VAL A 30 -2.55 10.01 5.97
N LEU A 31 -1.94 9.09 5.23
CA LEU A 31 -2.23 8.88 3.82
C LEU A 31 -3.69 8.49 3.60
N MET A 32 -4.26 7.59 4.40
CA MET A 32 -5.67 7.22 4.30
C MET A 32 -6.60 8.41 4.60
N HIS A 33 -6.25 9.23 5.59
CA HIS A 33 -6.97 10.46 5.87
C HIS A 33 -6.91 11.45 4.70
N TYR A 34 -5.77 11.59 4.05
CA TYR A 34 -5.61 12.46 2.89
C TYR A 34 -6.37 11.95 1.66
N LEU A 35 -6.45 10.62 1.50
CA LEU A 35 -7.21 9.98 0.43
C LEU A 35 -8.73 9.97 0.69
N LYS A 36 -9.18 10.29 1.93
CA LYS A 36 -10.61 10.45 2.23
C LYS A 36 -11.10 11.76 1.58
N GLY A 37 -11.91 11.64 0.53
CA GLY A 37 -12.51 12.79 -0.14
C GLY A 37 -13.59 13.48 0.71
N GLU A 38 -14.04 14.66 0.26
CA GLU A 38 -15.11 15.43 0.92
C GLU A 38 -16.43 14.67 1.01
N GLU A 39 -17.18 14.88 2.08
CA GLU A 39 -18.43 14.17 2.38
C GLU A 39 -19.57 14.61 1.43
N THR A 40 -19.57 14.04 0.23
CA THR A 40 -20.54 14.35 -0.83
C THR A 40 -21.83 13.53 -0.74
N GLY A 41 -22.03 12.74 0.32
CA GLY A 41 -23.21 11.88 0.53
C GLY A 41 -23.26 10.60 -0.33
N ILE A 42 -22.48 10.52 -1.40
CA ILE A 42 -22.32 9.32 -2.25
C ILE A 42 -20.90 8.77 -2.06
N TYR A 43 -20.82 7.57 -1.49
CA TYR A 43 -19.56 6.92 -1.15
C TYR A 43 -19.40 5.63 -1.96
N TYR A 44 -18.25 5.47 -2.62
CA TYR A 44 -17.86 4.23 -3.28
C TYR A 44 -16.86 3.49 -2.41
N ILE A 45 -17.08 2.19 -2.21
CA ILE A 45 -16.12 1.32 -1.52
C ILE A 45 -15.40 0.51 -2.58
N ASP A 46 -14.11 0.77 -2.77
CA ASP A 46 -13.25 -0.08 -3.57
C ASP A 46 -12.19 -0.76 -2.71
N SER A 47 -11.86 -2.00 -3.07
CA SER A 47 -10.76 -2.74 -2.47
C SER A 47 -9.53 -2.66 -3.37
N THR A 48 -8.63 -1.75 -3.07
CA THR A 48 -7.37 -1.60 -3.80
C THR A 48 -6.32 -2.57 -3.28
N LYS A 49 -5.61 -3.27 -4.16
CA LYS A 49 -4.48 -4.12 -3.76
C LYS A 49 -3.26 -3.28 -3.41
N LEU A 50 -2.67 -3.50 -2.25
CA LEU A 50 -1.39 -2.94 -1.85
C LEU A 50 -0.34 -4.06 -1.82
N ALA A 51 0.34 -4.25 -2.95
CA ALA A 51 1.41 -5.24 -3.06
C ALA A 51 2.67 -4.75 -2.35
N ILE A 52 3.16 -5.53 -1.39
CA ILE A 52 4.30 -5.13 -0.54
C ILE A 52 5.63 -5.58 -1.15
N CYS A 53 5.62 -6.70 -1.87
CA CYS A 53 6.80 -7.23 -2.53
C CYS A 53 6.45 -7.79 -3.91
N HIS A 54 7.49 -8.09 -4.68
CA HIS A 54 7.32 -8.79 -5.94
C HIS A 54 6.83 -10.22 -5.70
N ASN A 55 5.96 -10.73 -6.58
CA ASN A 55 5.38 -12.08 -6.48
C ASN A 55 6.41 -13.22 -6.50
N THR A 56 7.60 -12.96 -7.01
CA THR A 56 8.69 -13.94 -7.07
C THR A 56 9.47 -14.04 -5.75
N ARG A 57 9.27 -13.11 -4.81
CA ARG A 57 10.02 -13.07 -3.55
C ARG A 57 9.15 -12.91 -2.28
N PRO A 58 7.98 -13.58 -2.16
CA PRO A 58 7.14 -13.47 -0.97
C PRO A 58 7.84 -14.02 0.29
N SER A 59 8.62 -15.10 0.16
CA SER A 59 9.34 -15.74 1.27
C SER A 59 10.46 -14.87 1.87
N SER A 60 10.99 -13.91 1.12
CA SER A 60 12.03 -12.99 1.59
C SER A 60 11.47 -11.83 2.42
N ASN A 61 10.14 -11.67 2.46
CA ASN A 61 9.51 -10.58 3.19
C ASN A 61 9.47 -10.88 4.70
N ARG A 62 10.38 -10.29 5.46
CA ARG A 62 10.44 -10.38 6.93
C ARG A 62 9.62 -9.31 7.64
N VAL A 63 9.52 -8.11 7.05
CA VAL A 63 8.84 -6.94 7.67
C VAL A 63 7.36 -7.21 7.89
N PHE A 64 6.70 -7.84 6.92
CA PHE A 64 5.26 -8.01 6.93
C PHE A 64 4.82 -9.47 7.09
N ASN A 65 5.73 -10.39 7.43
CA ASN A 65 5.45 -11.82 7.42
C ASN A 65 4.27 -12.24 8.33
N LYS A 66 4.06 -11.51 9.44
CA LYS A 66 3.02 -11.83 10.42
C LYS A 66 1.68 -11.13 10.19
N ILE A 67 1.62 -10.18 9.25
CA ILE A 67 0.49 -9.26 9.06
C ILE A 67 -0.02 -9.26 7.62
N SER A 68 0.87 -9.43 6.64
CA SER A 68 0.47 -9.57 5.25
C SER A 68 -0.09 -10.95 4.96
N LYS A 69 -1.01 -11.02 4.00
CA LYS A 69 -1.59 -12.27 3.51
C LYS A 69 -1.46 -12.33 1.99
N ILE A 70 -1.49 -13.55 1.45
CA ILE A 70 -1.58 -13.75 0.01
C ILE A 70 -3.01 -13.43 -0.42
N GLY A 71 -3.16 -12.39 -1.26
CA GLY A 71 -4.42 -12.00 -1.87
C GLY A 71 -4.46 -12.40 -3.34
N LYS A 72 -5.67 -12.54 -3.90
CA LYS A 72 -5.91 -12.69 -5.33
C LYS A 72 -6.51 -11.41 -5.90
N SER A 73 -5.97 -10.97 -7.04
CA SER A 73 -6.49 -9.86 -7.85
C SER A 73 -6.81 -10.37 -9.26
N SER A 74 -7.50 -9.56 -10.07
CA SER A 74 -7.75 -9.83 -11.49
C SER A 74 -6.46 -10.13 -12.26
N TYR A 75 -5.37 -9.46 -11.89
CA TYR A 75 -4.03 -9.64 -12.48
C TYR A 75 -3.21 -10.79 -11.85
N GLY A 76 -3.77 -11.54 -10.90
CA GLY A 76 -3.10 -12.67 -10.24
C GLY A 76 -2.94 -12.53 -8.74
N TRP A 77 -2.20 -13.47 -8.16
CA TRP A 77 -1.86 -13.53 -6.73
C TRP A 77 -0.91 -12.39 -6.32
N PHE A 78 -0.92 -11.97 -5.06
CA PHE A 78 0.05 -11.01 -4.54
C PHE A 78 0.22 -11.17 -3.03
N LEU A 79 1.42 -10.92 -2.50
CA LEU A 79 1.62 -10.78 -1.05
C LEU A 79 1.41 -9.32 -0.66
N GLY A 80 0.40 -9.06 0.16
CA GLY A 80 0.07 -7.67 0.46
C GLY A 80 -1.12 -7.46 1.37
N PHE A 81 -1.63 -6.24 1.33
CA PHE A 81 -2.86 -5.84 2.01
C PHE A 81 -3.95 -5.55 0.98
N LYS A 82 -5.20 -5.75 1.38
CA LYS A 82 -6.35 -5.15 0.69
C LYS A 82 -6.69 -3.87 1.45
N LEU A 83 -6.71 -2.78 0.70
CA LEU A 83 -7.02 -1.47 1.22
C LEU A 83 -8.48 -1.15 0.85
N HIS A 84 -9.34 -1.05 1.84
CA HIS A 84 -10.73 -0.65 1.66
C HIS A 84 -10.81 0.87 1.80
N LEU A 85 -10.89 1.57 0.67
CA LEU A 85 -11.01 3.03 0.65
C LEU A 85 -12.47 3.39 0.42
N ILE A 86 -12.93 4.36 1.20
CA ILE A 86 -14.21 5.04 0.95
C ILE A 86 -13.88 6.27 0.11
N ILE A 87 -14.14 6.18 -1.19
CA ILE A 87 -13.81 7.20 -2.18
C ILE A 87 -15.08 7.97 -2.53
N ASN A 88 -14.99 9.30 -2.52
CA ASN A 88 -16.07 10.19 -2.91
C ASN A 88 -16.01 10.55 -4.40
N LYS A 89 -17.16 10.91 -4.97
CA LYS A 89 -17.35 11.16 -6.41
C LYS A 89 -16.34 12.16 -7.01
N MET A 90 -15.84 13.13 -6.24
CA MET A 90 -14.85 14.11 -6.68
C MET A 90 -13.44 13.55 -6.95
N CYS A 91 -13.11 12.37 -6.40
CA CYS A 91 -11.80 11.74 -6.61
C CYS A 91 -11.76 10.81 -7.84
N TYR A 92 -12.92 10.50 -8.43
CA TYR A 92 -13.02 9.95 -9.78
C TYR A 92 -12.98 11.10 -10.78
N ARG A 93 -11.78 11.61 -11.08
CA ARG A 93 -11.57 12.53 -12.20
C ARG A 93 -10.59 11.92 -13.19
#